data_AF-A0A9W8XC38-F1
#
_entry.id   AF-A0A9W8XC38-F1
#
_cell.length_a   1.000
_cell.length_b   1.000
_cell.length_c   1.000
_cell.angle_alpha   90.00
_cell.angle_beta   90.00
_cell.angle_gamma   90.00
#
_symmetry.space_group_name_H-M   'P 1'
#
loop_
_entity.id
_entity.type
_entity.pdbx_description
1 polymer ?
#
loop_
_entity_poly.entity_id
_entity_poly.type
_entity_poly.pdbx_seq_one_letter_code
_entity_poly.pdbx_strand_id
1 'polypeptide(L)'
;MAAALQDQARTAPSAANGAADKPKENGSIAAPRKPRQKRPNYNEIHAKPLPLEVFPVPAFIPHNPISIVRIAIALISQSIWPPNFRPVVHRAYFSAHTQSIHVTDPKAIRALWEHGFWGSGSLSRSEPQWLAQEKRKRGLEAITTSEEVTRKRREERRQFKLGRAKAQREAIEQQLREEGKLDAETNLEELVEDGSVSESPLGTLYSSDARAPLGNGTTSAGDSVIEAVQKTLAEEEPSFDTGFQDQEHLQLTFEEAFFLSYVLGVLNIYHHETILSTPDLIRLVCAQSNFLSSGSSSSTAALLNNPTQYTIEPDNSFVLKYVVFHHFRSLGWVVRPGIKFACDYLLYLRGPAFTHAEFAIMIIPAYSDPYWSATSERAAACKKKEQRDWWWLHRLNRVQTQVHKTLLLVYVEVPPPWDDNTGNVDVGDALKMYRVREFVWRRWSPNRNR
;
A
#
# COMPACT_ATOMS: atom_id res chain seq x y z
N MET A 1 -61.31 20.43 -6.42
CA MET A 1 -61.90 20.33 -7.77
C MET A 1 -61.35 19.08 -8.44
N ALA A 2 -62.06 17.97 -8.29
CA ALA A 2 -61.76 16.69 -8.91
C ALA A 2 -62.66 16.49 -10.13
N ALA A 3 -62.10 15.98 -11.23
CA ALA A 3 -62.79 15.30 -12.33
C ALA A 3 -61.66 14.57 -13.12
N ALA A 4 -61.50 13.25 -13.08
CA ALA A 4 -62.36 12.17 -13.59
C ALA A 4 -62.67 12.34 -15.09
N LEU A 5 -61.98 11.57 -15.93
CA LEU A 5 -62.45 11.19 -17.26
C LEU A 5 -62.05 9.75 -17.55
N GLN A 6 -63.03 9.05 -18.11
CA GLN A 6 -63.21 7.61 -18.12
C GLN A 6 -62.91 7.05 -19.52
N ASP A 7 -62.44 5.81 -19.48
CA ASP A 7 -62.32 4.75 -20.47
C ASP A 7 -63.32 4.76 -21.66
N GLN A 8 -62.84 4.37 -22.86
CA GLN A 8 -63.59 3.47 -23.76
C GLN A 8 -62.75 2.91 -24.92
N ALA A 9 -62.82 1.58 -25.04
CA ALA A 9 -62.13 0.69 -25.97
C ALA A 9 -62.69 0.71 -27.40
N ARG A 10 -61.84 0.30 -28.37
CA ARG A 10 -62.26 -0.31 -29.64
C ARG A 10 -61.44 -1.57 -29.94
N THR A 11 -62.15 -2.52 -30.53
CA THR A 11 -61.94 -3.96 -30.68
C THR A 11 -61.10 -4.41 -31.88
N ALA A 12 -60.23 -5.43 -31.64
CA ALA A 12 -59.80 -6.64 -32.39
C ALA A 12 -59.92 -6.74 -33.95
N PRO A 13 -59.07 -7.56 -34.65
CA PRO A 13 -59.23 -9.02 -34.61
C PRO A 13 -57.93 -9.87 -34.58
N SER A 14 -58.13 -11.16 -34.28
CA SER A 14 -57.16 -12.24 -34.06
C SER A 14 -56.60 -12.89 -35.33
N ALA A 15 -55.38 -13.45 -35.25
CA ALA A 15 -55.03 -14.69 -35.95
C ALA A 15 -53.82 -15.42 -35.29
N ALA A 16 -54.12 -16.63 -34.78
CA ALA A 16 -53.38 -17.90 -34.84
C ALA A 16 -51.89 -18.03 -34.43
N ASN A 17 -51.70 -18.79 -33.34
CA ASN A 17 -50.83 -19.96 -33.13
C ASN A 17 -49.35 -19.96 -33.59
N GLY A 18 -48.46 -19.95 -32.58
CA GLY A 18 -47.12 -20.53 -32.65
C GLY A 18 -46.67 -20.95 -31.25
N ALA A 19 -46.67 -22.26 -30.98
CA ALA A 19 -46.20 -22.84 -29.73
C ALA A 19 -44.68 -22.74 -29.63
N ALA A 20 -44.17 -22.28 -28.48
CA ALA A 20 -42.76 -22.39 -28.12
C ALA A 20 -42.64 -22.62 -26.60
N ASP A 21 -41.85 -23.65 -26.27
CA ASP A 21 -41.64 -24.25 -24.95
C ASP A 21 -41.21 -23.29 -23.85
N LYS A 22 -41.79 -23.47 -22.66
CA LYS A 22 -41.26 -22.91 -21.40
C LYS A 22 -40.22 -23.89 -20.81
N PRO A 23 -39.01 -23.45 -20.44
CA PRO A 23 -38.08 -24.29 -19.71
C PRO A 23 -38.55 -24.44 -18.25
N LYS A 24 -38.58 -25.68 -17.77
CA LYS A 24 -38.88 -26.07 -16.38
C LYS A 24 -37.80 -25.52 -15.43
N GLU A 25 -38.22 -24.73 -14.44
CA GLU A 25 -37.38 -24.40 -13.29
C GLU A 25 -37.18 -25.65 -12.43
N ASN A 26 -35.96 -26.21 -12.46
CA ASN A 26 -35.51 -27.15 -11.45
C ASN A 26 -35.09 -26.34 -10.20
N GLY A 27 -35.96 -26.34 -9.19
CA GLY A 27 -35.65 -25.82 -7.86
C GLY A 27 -34.63 -26.70 -7.15
N SER A 28 -33.35 -26.37 -7.27
CA SER A 28 -32.33 -26.83 -6.32
C SER A 28 -32.40 -25.96 -5.07
N ILE A 29 -32.75 -26.58 -3.94
CA ILE A 29 -32.75 -25.93 -2.63
C ILE A 29 -31.29 -25.59 -2.30
N ALA A 30 -30.89 -24.35 -2.56
CA ALA A 30 -29.57 -23.84 -2.21
C ALA A 30 -29.44 -23.84 -0.66
N ALA A 31 -28.46 -24.60 -0.15
CA ALA A 31 -28.15 -24.64 1.27
C ALA A 31 -27.96 -23.21 1.84
N PRO A 32 -28.43 -22.94 3.07
CA PRO A 32 -28.34 -21.61 3.67
C PRO A 32 -26.88 -21.19 3.79
N ARG A 33 -26.51 -20.13 3.05
CA ARG A 33 -25.16 -19.56 3.09
C ARG A 33 -24.88 -19.09 4.52
N LYS A 34 -23.83 -19.66 5.14
CA LYS A 34 -23.37 -19.26 6.48
C LYS A 34 -23.20 -17.72 6.52
N PRO A 35 -23.68 -17.05 7.58
CA PRO A 35 -23.60 -15.60 7.69
C PRO A 35 -22.13 -15.18 7.64
N ARG A 36 -21.80 -14.28 6.70
CA ARG A 36 -20.46 -13.69 6.63
C ARG A 36 -20.21 -12.92 7.91
N GLN A 37 -19.07 -13.18 8.55
CA GLN A 37 -18.57 -12.36 9.66
C GLN A 37 -18.55 -10.89 9.21
N LYS A 38 -19.15 -10.01 10.01
CA LYS A 38 -19.20 -8.58 9.71
C LYS A 38 -17.78 -8.02 9.78
N ARG A 39 -17.39 -7.30 8.72
CA ARG A 39 -16.11 -6.59 8.71
C ARG A 39 -16.10 -5.52 9.80
N PRO A 40 -14.94 -5.19 10.38
CA PRO A 40 -14.81 -4.03 11.26
C PRO A 40 -15.29 -2.77 10.54
N ASN A 41 -15.92 -1.86 11.27
CA ASN A 41 -16.35 -0.60 10.70
C ASN A 41 -15.16 0.34 10.55
N TYR A 42 -14.47 0.29 9.41
CA TYR A 42 -13.30 1.12 9.14
C TYR A 42 -13.57 2.63 9.23
N ASN A 43 -14.83 3.07 9.00
CA ASN A 43 -15.18 4.49 9.15
C ASN A 43 -15.10 4.96 10.61
N GLU A 44 -15.38 4.09 11.57
CA GLU A 44 -15.28 4.40 13.00
C GLU A 44 -13.82 4.34 13.46
N ILE A 45 -13.08 3.31 13.03
CA ILE A 45 -11.66 3.12 13.37
C ILE A 45 -10.81 4.29 12.84
N HIS A 46 -11.01 4.67 11.58
CA HIS A 46 -10.27 5.77 10.95
C HIS A 46 -11.09 7.06 10.87
N ALA A 47 -11.88 7.33 11.92
CA ALA A 47 -12.68 8.55 11.98
C ALA A 47 -11.79 9.80 12.06
N LYS A 48 -10.65 9.72 12.74
CA LYS A 48 -9.68 10.82 12.85
C LYS A 48 -8.62 10.70 11.75
N PRO A 49 -8.40 11.73 10.92
CA PRO A 49 -7.41 11.69 9.84
C PRO A 49 -5.96 11.87 10.32
N LEU A 50 -5.77 12.46 11.52
CA LEU A 50 -4.49 12.75 12.14
C LEU A 50 -4.53 12.32 13.61
N PRO A 51 -3.37 11.99 14.22
CA PRO A 51 -3.26 11.60 15.62
C PRO A 51 -3.30 12.84 16.54
N LEU A 52 -4.21 13.76 16.23
CA LEU A 52 -4.44 15.00 16.95
C LEU A 52 -5.92 15.05 17.34
N GLU A 53 -6.18 15.65 18.49
CA GLU A 53 -7.53 16.00 18.88
C GLU A 53 -7.84 17.39 18.35
N VAL A 54 -8.77 17.45 17.37
CA VAL A 54 -9.24 18.69 16.79
C VAL A 54 -10.60 19.03 17.37
N PHE A 55 -10.74 20.28 17.82
CA PHE A 55 -12.02 20.82 18.27
C PHE A 55 -12.65 21.58 17.09
N PRO A 56 -13.66 21.02 16.42
CA PRO A 56 -14.20 21.62 15.21
C PRO A 56 -14.86 22.96 15.53
N VAL A 57 -14.45 23.99 14.80
CA VAL A 57 -15.12 25.29 14.80
C VAL A 57 -16.40 25.18 13.96
N PRO A 58 -17.50 25.87 14.32
CA PRO A 58 -18.72 25.90 13.51
C PRO A 58 -18.44 26.26 12.04
N ALA A 59 -19.18 25.64 11.12
CA ALA A 59 -19.01 25.91 9.69
C ALA A 59 -19.23 27.39 9.36
N PHE A 60 -18.28 27.98 8.64
CA PHE A 60 -18.39 29.35 8.15
C PHE A 60 -19.34 29.41 6.95
N ILE A 61 -20.37 30.26 7.05
CA ILE A 61 -21.34 30.50 5.98
C ILE A 61 -21.20 31.96 5.57
N PRO A 62 -20.53 32.26 4.43
CA PRO A 62 -20.14 33.63 4.07
C PRO A 62 -21.29 34.64 4.02
N HIS A 63 -22.49 34.18 3.64
CA HIS A 63 -23.67 35.04 3.52
C HIS A 63 -24.41 35.28 4.84
N ASN A 64 -24.04 34.59 5.92
CA ASN A 64 -24.70 34.71 7.22
C ASN A 64 -23.76 35.32 8.26
N PRO A 65 -23.98 36.59 8.67
CA PRO A 65 -23.12 37.24 9.67
C PRO A 65 -23.17 36.56 11.04
N ILE A 66 -24.25 35.82 11.36
CA ILE A 66 -24.36 35.04 12.60
C ILE A 66 -23.32 33.91 12.62
N SER A 67 -22.91 33.39 11.45
CA SER A 67 -21.86 32.37 11.39
C SER A 67 -20.51 32.91 11.91
N ILE A 68 -20.19 34.17 11.59
CA ILE A 68 -18.99 34.86 12.09
C ILE A 68 -19.08 35.01 13.60
N VAL A 69 -20.23 35.44 14.12
CA VAL A 69 -20.44 35.60 15.56
C VAL A 69 -20.28 34.26 16.29
N ARG A 70 -20.81 33.16 15.73
CA ARG A 70 -20.64 31.81 16.31
C ARG A 70 -19.17 31.36 16.32
N ILE A 71 -18.43 31.64 15.25
CA ILE A 71 -16.99 31.37 15.16
C ILE A 71 -16.24 32.21 16.19
N ALA A 72 -16.54 33.50 16.28
CA ALA A 72 -15.91 34.41 17.23
C ALA A 72 -16.18 33.98 18.68
N ILE A 73 -17.42 33.63 19.03
CA ILE A 73 -17.76 33.07 20.36
C ILE A 73 -16.99 31.78 20.62
N ALA A 74 -16.92 30.86 19.64
CA ALA A 74 -16.17 29.62 19.79
C ALA A 74 -14.68 29.89 20.05
N LEU A 75 -14.04 30.75 19.26
CA LEU A 75 -12.64 31.13 19.42
C LEU A 75 -12.38 31.84 20.76
N ILE A 76 -13.25 32.79 21.15
CA ILE A 76 -13.13 33.49 22.44
C ILE A 76 -13.29 32.50 23.60
N SER A 77 -14.29 31.61 23.53
CA SER A 77 -14.52 30.61 24.57
C SER A 77 -13.34 29.65 24.72
N GLN A 78 -12.75 29.20 23.60
CA GLN A 78 -11.57 28.33 23.59
C GLN A 78 -10.30 29.06 24.02
N SER A 79 -10.22 30.37 23.79
CA SER A 79 -9.09 31.20 24.24
C SER A 79 -9.14 31.48 25.74
N ILE A 80 -10.33 31.68 26.31
CA ILE A 80 -10.52 31.98 27.74
C ILE A 80 -10.53 30.69 28.58
N TRP A 81 -11.20 29.66 28.07
CA TRP A 81 -11.29 28.34 28.69
C TRP A 81 -10.76 27.29 27.71
N PRO A 82 -9.44 27.16 27.58
CA PRO A 82 -8.86 26.13 26.75
C PRO A 82 -9.37 24.77 27.23
N PRO A 83 -9.79 23.87 26.32
CA PRO A 83 -10.18 22.53 26.70
C PRO A 83 -9.01 21.86 27.42
N ASN A 84 -9.32 21.14 28.51
CA ASN A 84 -8.33 20.39 29.30
C ASN A 84 -7.78 19.22 28.48
N PHE A 85 -6.88 19.51 27.55
CA PHE A 85 -6.27 18.50 26.70
C PHE A 85 -4.76 18.47 26.92
N ARG A 86 -4.24 17.26 27.11
CA ARG A 86 -2.79 17.00 27.16
C ARG A 86 -2.41 16.31 25.86
N PRO A 87 -1.53 16.91 25.03
CA PRO A 87 -1.08 16.26 23.81
C PRO A 87 -0.39 14.94 24.16
N VAL A 88 -0.86 13.84 23.56
CA VAL A 88 -0.23 12.53 23.71
C VAL A 88 0.97 12.50 22.77
N VAL A 89 2.16 12.57 23.35
CA VAL A 89 3.41 12.44 22.60
C VAL A 89 3.88 11.00 22.66
N HIS A 90 3.96 10.37 21.50
CA HIS A 90 4.39 8.99 21.35
C HIS A 90 5.93 8.89 21.33
N ARG A 91 6.45 7.75 21.79
CA ARG A 91 7.89 7.46 21.78
C ARG A 91 8.22 6.58 20.59
N ALA A 92 9.23 6.97 19.82
CA ALA A 92 9.84 6.15 18.78
C ALA A 92 11.34 6.05 19.00
N TYR A 93 11.96 5.01 18.44
CA TYR A 93 13.38 4.74 18.58
C TYR A 93 14.04 4.70 17.22
N PHE A 94 15.12 5.44 17.05
CA PHE A 94 15.94 5.37 15.85
C PHE A 94 16.87 4.15 15.91
N SER A 95 16.77 3.26 14.92
CA SER A 95 17.62 2.08 14.78
C SER A 95 18.67 2.32 13.70
N ALA A 96 19.94 2.43 14.11
CA ALA A 96 21.07 2.62 13.20
C ALA A 96 21.30 1.41 12.27
N HIS A 97 20.99 0.19 12.73
CA HIS A 97 21.19 -1.04 11.96
C HIS A 97 20.21 -1.16 10.78
N THR A 98 18.96 -0.80 11.00
CA THR A 98 17.89 -0.92 10.00
C THR A 98 17.62 0.38 9.26
N GLN A 99 18.30 1.48 9.66
CA GLN A 99 18.08 2.83 9.14
C GLN A 99 16.59 3.17 9.10
N SER A 100 15.92 2.96 10.23
CA SER A 100 14.49 3.16 10.34
C SER A 100 14.06 3.51 11.76
N ILE A 101 12.86 4.06 11.88
CA ILE A 101 12.31 4.56 13.13
C ILE A 101 11.21 3.61 13.60
N HIS A 102 11.36 3.06 14.80
CA HIS A 102 10.51 2.00 15.34
C HIS A 102 9.63 2.55 16.46
N VAL A 103 8.34 2.24 16.40
CA VAL A 103 7.38 2.46 17.49
C VAL A 103 7.01 1.10 18.06
N THR A 104 7.27 0.90 19.34
CA THR A 104 7.09 -0.38 20.04
C THR A 104 5.89 -0.39 20.98
N ASP A 105 5.42 0.77 21.44
CA ASP A 105 4.26 0.85 22.33
C ASP A 105 2.96 0.51 21.57
N PRO A 106 2.20 -0.54 21.97
CA PRO A 106 0.98 -0.94 21.28
C PRO A 106 -0.08 0.18 21.19
N LYS A 107 -0.16 1.06 22.20
CA LYS A 107 -1.11 2.18 22.16
C LYS A 107 -0.71 3.22 21.13
N ALA A 108 0.57 3.57 21.08
CA ALA A 108 1.13 4.46 20.06
C ALA A 108 0.97 3.87 18.65
N ILE A 109 1.23 2.58 18.49
CA ILE A 109 1.07 1.88 17.21
C ILE A 109 -0.37 2.01 16.69
N ARG A 110 -1.36 1.71 17.53
CA ARG A 110 -2.78 1.85 17.16
C ARG A 110 -3.13 3.30 16.87
N ALA A 111 -2.77 4.23 17.75
CA ALA A 111 -3.08 5.65 17.56
C ALA A 111 -2.51 6.20 16.24
N LEU A 112 -1.27 5.86 15.89
CA LEU A 112 -0.64 6.30 14.64
C LEU A 112 -1.25 5.60 13.42
N TRP A 113 -1.51 4.31 13.49
CA TRP A 113 -2.04 3.60 12.33
C TRP A 113 -3.52 3.95 12.07
N GLU A 114 -4.35 3.93 13.12
CA GLU A 114 -5.78 4.25 13.05
C GLU A 114 -5.99 5.72 12.68
N HIS A 115 -5.17 6.64 13.22
CA HIS A 115 -5.29 8.07 12.96
C HIS A 115 -4.29 8.58 11.91
N GLY A 116 -4.42 8.09 10.68
CA GLY A 116 -3.71 8.64 9.52
C GLY A 116 -2.78 7.69 8.77
N PHE A 117 -2.86 6.38 9.05
CA PHE A 117 -2.15 5.30 8.34
C PHE A 117 -0.62 5.45 8.33
N TRP A 118 -0.05 5.91 9.45
CA TRP A 118 1.39 6.08 9.59
C TRP A 118 2.10 4.72 9.71
N GLY A 119 3.23 4.55 9.04
CA GLY A 119 4.11 3.39 9.20
C GLY A 119 3.59 2.08 8.61
N SER A 120 4.39 1.02 8.73
CA SER A 120 4.01 -0.34 8.38
C SER A 120 4.44 -1.29 9.49
N GLY A 121 3.68 -2.35 9.74
CA GLY A 121 4.13 -3.43 10.61
C GLY A 121 5.43 -4.06 10.07
N SER A 122 6.34 -4.43 10.96
CA SER A 122 7.60 -5.10 10.57
C SER A 122 7.39 -6.56 10.17
N LEU A 123 6.35 -7.20 10.72
CA LEU A 123 6.01 -8.61 10.45
C LEU A 123 4.69 -8.77 9.69
N SER A 124 3.88 -7.72 9.62
CA SER A 124 2.61 -7.65 8.90
C SER A 124 2.71 -6.76 7.65
N ARG A 125 1.81 -6.95 6.69
CA ARG A 125 1.89 -6.24 5.39
C ARG A 125 1.55 -4.76 5.43
N SER A 126 0.72 -4.32 6.38
CA SER A 126 0.24 -2.93 6.45
C SER A 126 -0.19 -2.54 7.85
N GLU A 127 -1.13 -3.28 8.43
CA GLU A 127 -1.60 -3.09 9.80
C GLU A 127 -0.82 -4.03 10.70
N PRO A 128 -0.27 -3.56 11.83
CA PRO A 128 0.43 -4.40 12.79
C PRO A 128 -0.58 -5.31 13.50
N GLN A 129 -0.75 -6.51 12.95
CA GLN A 129 -1.69 -7.52 13.42
C GLN A 129 -1.00 -8.84 13.75
N TRP A 130 0.33 -8.89 13.78
CA TRP A 130 1.09 -10.14 13.89
C TRP A 130 0.69 -10.93 15.13
N LEU A 131 0.58 -10.26 16.29
CA LEU A 131 0.19 -10.92 17.54
C LEU A 131 -1.23 -11.51 17.46
N ALA A 132 -2.17 -10.80 16.84
CA ALA A 132 -3.52 -11.31 16.62
C ALA A 132 -3.51 -12.51 15.63
N GLN A 133 -2.70 -12.44 14.57
CA GLN A 133 -2.54 -13.55 13.62
C GLN A 133 -1.92 -14.78 14.28
N GLU A 134 -0.93 -14.61 15.16
CA GLU A 134 -0.25 -15.71 15.83
C GLU A 134 -1.16 -16.39 16.87
N LYS A 135 -1.95 -15.62 17.62
CA LYS A 135 -3.02 -16.14 18.47
C LYS A 135 -4.03 -16.97 17.67
N ARG A 136 -4.44 -16.48 16.49
CA ARG A 136 -5.35 -17.17 15.58
C ARG A 136 -4.80 -18.46 15.01
N LYS A 137 -3.52 -18.49 14.58
CA LYS A 137 -2.88 -19.72 14.09
C LYS A 137 -2.88 -20.84 15.11
N ARG A 138 -2.87 -20.49 16.40
CA ARG A 138 -2.86 -21.43 17.52
C ARG A 138 -4.25 -21.76 18.06
N GLY A 139 -5.32 -21.31 17.37
CA GLY A 139 -6.71 -21.59 17.74
C GLY A 139 -7.29 -20.68 18.83
N LEU A 140 -6.52 -19.74 19.38
CA LEU A 140 -6.95 -18.91 20.53
C LEU A 140 -7.99 -17.83 20.16
N GLU A 141 -8.15 -17.50 18.87
CA GLU A 141 -9.12 -16.51 18.39
C GLU A 141 -9.82 -17.03 17.11
N ALA A 142 -11.15 -16.95 17.05
CA ALA A 142 -11.96 -17.55 15.98
C ALA A 142 -12.31 -16.61 14.79
N ILE A 143 -11.84 -15.36 14.78
CA ILE A 143 -12.22 -14.35 13.77
C ILE A 143 -11.30 -14.45 12.55
N THR A 144 -11.84 -14.76 11.37
CA THR A 144 -11.03 -14.95 10.14
C THR A 144 -10.79 -13.63 9.40
N THR A 145 -9.54 -13.28 9.11
CA THR A 145 -9.20 -12.05 8.36
C THR A 145 -9.29 -12.23 6.84
N SER A 146 -9.46 -11.14 6.10
CA SER A 146 -9.49 -11.17 4.62
C SER A 146 -8.19 -11.64 3.98
N GLU A 147 -7.05 -11.42 4.64
CA GLU A 147 -5.76 -11.94 4.18
C GLU A 147 -5.66 -13.46 4.31
N GLU A 148 -6.14 -14.03 5.43
CA GLU A 148 -6.21 -15.48 5.65
C GLU A 148 -7.15 -16.15 4.66
N VAL A 149 -8.34 -15.57 4.41
CA VAL A 149 -9.24 -16.06 3.36
C VAL A 149 -8.54 -16.03 1.99
N THR A 150 -7.75 -14.99 1.73
CA THR A 150 -7.00 -14.88 0.47
C THR A 150 -5.86 -15.91 0.42
N ARG A 151 -5.17 -16.17 1.53
CA ARG A 151 -4.11 -17.19 1.64
C ARG A 151 -4.67 -18.59 1.47
N LYS A 152 -5.75 -18.93 2.17
CA LYS A 152 -6.47 -20.20 2.02
C LYS A 152 -6.94 -20.41 0.58
N ARG A 153 -7.52 -19.39 -0.05
CA ARG A 153 -7.86 -19.43 -1.49
C ARG A 153 -6.65 -19.57 -2.41
N ARG A 154 -5.46 -19.11 -2.01
CA ARG A 154 -4.22 -19.30 -2.79
C ARG A 154 -3.68 -20.72 -2.60
N GLU A 155 -3.78 -21.27 -1.40
CA GLU A 155 -3.43 -22.65 -1.08
C GLU A 155 -4.37 -23.63 -1.80
N GLU A 156 -5.69 -23.42 -1.72
CA GLU A 156 -6.69 -24.18 -2.49
C GLU A 156 -6.41 -24.10 -3.99
N ARG A 157 -6.12 -22.90 -4.53
CA ARG A 157 -5.73 -22.75 -5.94
C ARG A 157 -4.41 -23.45 -6.26
N ARG A 158 -3.46 -23.48 -5.32
CA ARG A 158 -2.17 -24.16 -5.50
C ARG A 158 -2.37 -25.67 -5.51
N GLN A 159 -3.16 -26.20 -4.57
CA GLN A 159 -3.53 -27.61 -4.49
C GLN A 159 -4.32 -28.04 -5.73
N PHE A 160 -5.26 -27.22 -6.20
CA PHE A 160 -6.00 -27.50 -7.42
C PHE A 160 -5.11 -27.50 -8.66
N LYS A 161 -4.17 -26.55 -8.76
CA LYS A 161 -3.15 -26.55 -9.83
C LYS A 161 -2.26 -27.78 -9.76
N LEU A 162 -1.83 -28.17 -8.56
CA LEU A 162 -0.98 -29.34 -8.33
C LEU A 162 -1.72 -30.64 -8.64
N GLY A 163 -2.99 -30.77 -8.24
CA GLY A 163 -3.84 -31.91 -8.58
C GLY A 163 -4.11 -32.01 -10.07
N ARG A 164 -4.34 -30.88 -10.75
CA ARG A 164 -4.45 -30.86 -12.22
C ARG A 164 -3.15 -31.31 -12.90
N ALA A 165 -2.00 -30.81 -12.44
CA ALA A 165 -0.70 -31.20 -12.98
C ALA A 165 -0.46 -32.71 -12.75
N LYS A 166 -0.82 -33.24 -11.58
CA LYS A 166 -0.72 -34.68 -11.28
C LYS A 166 -1.60 -35.52 -12.20
N ALA A 167 -2.87 -35.14 -12.39
CA ALA A 167 -3.79 -35.84 -13.28
C ALA A 167 -3.34 -35.78 -14.75
N GLN A 168 -2.76 -34.65 -15.18
CA GLN A 168 -2.15 -34.54 -16.51
C GLN A 168 -0.95 -35.47 -16.66
N ARG A 169 -0.09 -35.56 -15.64
CA ARG A 169 1.06 -36.47 -15.62
C ARG A 169 0.64 -37.94 -15.66
N GLU A 170 -0.33 -38.32 -14.83
CA GLU A 170 -0.89 -39.68 -14.81
C GLU A 170 -1.55 -40.06 -16.16
N ALA A 171 -2.24 -39.11 -16.82
CA ALA A 171 -2.83 -39.34 -18.14
C ALA A 171 -1.77 -39.53 -19.24
N ILE A 172 -0.69 -38.75 -19.21
CA ILE A 172 0.44 -38.91 -20.15
C ILE A 172 1.13 -40.27 -19.94
N GLU A 173 1.33 -40.67 -18.68
CA GLU A 173 1.92 -41.96 -18.33
C GLU A 173 1.07 -43.14 -18.84
N GLN A 174 -0.26 -43.07 -18.68
CA GLN A 174 -1.18 -44.07 -19.23
C GLN A 174 -1.11 -44.14 -20.76
N GLN A 175 -1.11 -43.00 -21.43
CA GLN A 175 -1.01 -42.96 -22.89
C GLN A 175 0.31 -43.58 -23.39
N LEU A 176 1.43 -43.28 -22.73
CA LEU A 176 2.74 -43.85 -23.07
C LEU A 176 2.81 -45.38 -22.84
N ARG A 177 2.12 -45.89 -21.80
CA ARG A 177 1.94 -47.34 -21.57
C ARG A 177 1.12 -47.99 -22.68
N GLU A 178 0.02 -47.36 -23.09
CA GLU A 178 -0.81 -47.85 -24.20
C GLU A 178 -0.06 -47.84 -25.54
N GLU A 179 0.80 -46.85 -25.77
CA GLU A 179 1.68 -46.76 -26.95
C GLU A 179 2.87 -47.75 -26.89
N GLY A 180 3.02 -48.53 -25.82
CA GLY A 180 4.09 -49.53 -25.66
C GLY A 180 5.49 -48.93 -25.48
N LYS A 181 5.57 -47.64 -25.11
CA LYS A 181 6.84 -46.91 -24.87
C LYS A 181 7.29 -46.92 -23.41
N LEU A 182 6.45 -47.43 -22.51
CA LEU A 182 6.70 -47.58 -21.08
C LEU A 182 6.43 -49.03 -20.68
N ASP A 183 7.43 -49.68 -20.08
CA ASP A 183 7.29 -51.03 -19.53
C ASP A 183 6.45 -51.01 -18.23
N ALA A 184 5.90 -52.16 -17.84
CA ALA A 184 4.96 -52.27 -16.73
C ALA A 184 5.53 -51.89 -15.35
N GLU A 185 6.87 -51.85 -15.20
CA GLU A 185 7.56 -51.56 -13.93
C GLU A 185 8.30 -50.22 -13.91
N THR A 186 8.48 -49.54 -15.05
CA THR A 186 9.22 -48.27 -15.12
C THR A 186 8.32 -47.07 -14.85
N ASN A 187 8.77 -46.19 -13.95
CA ASN A 187 8.04 -44.95 -13.61
C ASN A 187 8.45 -43.81 -14.54
N LEU A 188 7.53 -42.87 -14.76
CA LEU A 188 7.76 -41.69 -15.59
C LEU A 188 8.93 -40.80 -15.08
N GLU A 189 9.28 -40.91 -13.79
CA GLU A 189 10.48 -40.29 -13.21
C GLU A 189 11.80 -40.77 -13.86
N GLU A 190 11.90 -42.06 -14.19
CA GLU A 190 13.13 -42.69 -14.67
C GLU A 190 13.45 -42.29 -16.13
N LEU A 191 12.41 -42.10 -16.96
CA LEU A 191 12.54 -41.61 -18.34
C LEU A 191 12.96 -40.14 -18.45
N VAL A 192 12.66 -39.33 -17.43
CA VAL A 192 13.09 -37.91 -17.35
C VAL A 192 14.56 -37.84 -16.92
N GLU A 193 15.00 -38.73 -16.03
CA GLU A 193 16.43 -38.87 -15.67
C GLU A 193 17.28 -39.36 -16.84
N ASP A 194 16.78 -40.29 -17.66
CA ASP A 194 17.45 -40.78 -18.88
C ASP A 194 17.41 -39.80 -20.07
N GLY A 195 16.76 -38.63 -19.91
CA GLY A 195 16.82 -37.51 -20.87
C GLY A 195 15.95 -37.66 -22.13
N SER A 196 15.07 -38.66 -22.18
CA SER A 196 14.16 -38.91 -23.32
C SER A 196 12.96 -37.95 -23.37
N VAL A 197 12.59 -37.35 -22.22
CA VAL A 197 11.47 -36.42 -22.08
C VAL A 197 11.93 -35.18 -21.30
N SER A 198 11.63 -33.97 -21.80
CA SER A 198 12.01 -32.73 -21.13
C SER A 198 10.82 -32.12 -20.38
N GLU A 199 11.02 -31.82 -19.10
CA GLU A 199 10.00 -31.19 -18.25
C GLU A 199 10.17 -29.67 -18.24
N SER A 200 9.10 -28.95 -18.55
CA SER A 200 9.09 -27.50 -18.46
C SER A 200 8.99 -27.06 -16.98
N PRO A 201 9.43 -25.83 -16.64
CA PRO A 201 9.26 -25.26 -15.29
C PRO A 201 7.80 -25.13 -14.83
N LEU A 202 6.84 -25.37 -15.72
CA LEU A 202 5.40 -25.36 -15.45
C LEU A 202 4.79 -26.77 -15.27
N GLY A 203 5.60 -27.84 -15.34
CA GLY A 203 5.18 -29.23 -15.22
C GLY A 203 4.58 -29.83 -16.49
N THR A 204 4.81 -29.21 -17.65
CA THR A 204 4.42 -29.77 -18.96
C THR A 204 5.58 -30.54 -19.58
N LEU A 205 5.36 -31.81 -19.90
CA LEU A 205 6.33 -32.69 -20.57
C LEU A 205 6.22 -32.56 -22.09
N TYR A 206 7.37 -32.49 -22.77
CA TYR A 206 7.48 -32.53 -24.22
C TYR A 206 8.20 -33.82 -24.65
N SER A 207 7.64 -34.53 -25.62
CA SER A 207 8.37 -35.57 -26.36
C SER A 207 9.33 -34.90 -27.35
N SER A 208 10.54 -35.45 -27.52
CA SER A 208 11.57 -34.90 -28.42
C SER A 208 11.10 -34.72 -29.87
N ASP A 209 10.07 -35.48 -30.29
CA ASP A 209 9.71 -35.63 -31.69
C ASP A 209 8.36 -35.00 -32.08
N ALA A 210 7.60 -34.40 -31.14
CA ALA A 210 6.27 -33.85 -31.42
C ALA A 210 6.08 -32.39 -30.96
N ARG A 211 5.64 -31.53 -31.90
CA ARG A 211 5.41 -30.09 -31.70
C ARG A 211 4.01 -29.70 -31.20
N ALA A 212 3.17 -30.64 -30.74
CA ALA A 212 1.79 -30.34 -30.33
C ALA A 212 1.43 -30.95 -28.96
N PRO A 213 0.77 -30.20 -28.07
CA PRO A 213 0.31 -30.70 -26.76
C PRO A 213 -0.98 -31.53 -26.89
N LEU A 214 -1.04 -32.66 -26.19
CA LEU A 214 -2.20 -33.54 -26.09
C LEU A 214 -3.19 -33.07 -25.00
N GLY A 215 -4.44 -32.82 -25.40
CA GLY A 215 -5.61 -33.13 -24.58
C GLY A 215 -6.22 -32.02 -23.71
N ASN A 216 -7.44 -31.63 -24.07
CA ASN A 216 -8.38 -30.80 -23.31
C ASN A 216 -9.39 -31.75 -22.63
N GLY A 217 -9.60 -31.66 -21.31
CA GLY A 217 -10.51 -32.58 -20.59
C GLY A 217 -11.01 -32.05 -19.25
N THR A 218 -12.33 -31.96 -19.14
CA THR A 218 -13.16 -31.53 -18.00
C THR A 218 -13.09 -32.54 -16.84
N THR A 219 -13.03 -32.09 -15.58
CA THR A 219 -13.11 -32.98 -14.41
C THR A 219 -14.27 -32.64 -13.47
N SER A 220 -14.99 -33.70 -13.09
CA SER A 220 -16.11 -33.76 -12.14
C SER A 220 -15.64 -33.88 -10.68
N ALA A 221 -16.59 -33.60 -9.79
CA ALA A 221 -16.48 -33.35 -8.35
C ALA A 221 -15.88 -34.48 -7.47
N GLY A 222 -15.33 -34.06 -6.32
CA GLY A 222 -14.94 -34.91 -5.20
C GLY A 222 -14.88 -34.11 -3.89
N ASP A 223 -16.04 -33.88 -3.26
CA ASP A 223 -16.21 -33.03 -2.06
C ASP A 223 -16.16 -33.82 -0.72
N SER A 224 -15.98 -35.15 -0.70
CA SER A 224 -16.24 -35.94 0.52
C SER A 224 -15.07 -36.09 1.51
N VAL A 225 -13.82 -35.79 1.12
CA VAL A 225 -12.64 -36.06 1.98
C VAL A 225 -12.30 -34.87 2.89
N ILE A 226 -12.74 -33.67 2.54
CA ILE A 226 -12.41 -32.43 3.26
C ILE A 226 -13.23 -32.29 4.56
N GLU A 227 -14.46 -32.79 4.59
CA GLU A 227 -15.33 -32.73 5.77
C GLU A 227 -14.88 -33.66 6.91
N ALA A 228 -14.24 -34.79 6.60
CA ALA A 228 -13.80 -35.76 7.60
C ALA A 228 -12.56 -35.27 8.38
N VAL A 229 -11.62 -34.61 7.71
CA VAL A 229 -10.40 -34.04 8.34
C VAL A 229 -10.74 -32.83 9.21
N GLN A 230 -11.80 -32.11 8.87
CA GLN A 230 -12.20 -30.91 9.59
C GLN A 230 -12.94 -31.20 10.89
N LYS A 231 -13.44 -32.44 11.07
CA LYS A 231 -14.13 -32.89 12.27
C LYS A 231 -13.17 -33.40 13.36
N THR A 232 -12.03 -33.98 12.97
CA THR A 232 -11.01 -34.47 13.92
C THR A 232 -10.13 -33.36 14.51
N LEU A 233 -10.03 -32.20 13.86
CA LEU A 233 -9.28 -31.03 14.39
C LEU A 233 -10.09 -30.18 15.38
N ALA A 234 -11.38 -30.47 15.59
CA ALA A 234 -12.28 -29.66 16.42
C ALA A 234 -12.43 -30.17 17.86
N GLU A 235 -11.77 -31.27 18.24
CA GLU A 235 -11.98 -31.95 19.54
C GLU A 235 -10.81 -31.79 20.53
N GLU A 236 -9.73 -31.09 20.18
CA GLU A 236 -8.62 -30.80 21.10
C GLU A 236 -8.44 -29.29 21.28
N GLU A 237 -9.13 -28.72 22.27
CA GLU A 237 -8.87 -27.36 22.77
C GLU A 237 -8.06 -27.45 24.07
N PRO A 238 -6.72 -27.46 24.02
CA PRO A 238 -5.94 -27.24 25.22
C PRO A 238 -5.92 -25.74 25.54
N SER A 239 -6.46 -25.38 26.70
CA SER A 239 -6.38 -24.05 27.27
C SER A 239 -4.93 -23.71 27.62
N PHE A 240 -4.24 -22.97 26.75
CA PHE A 240 -2.91 -22.43 27.01
C PHE A 240 -2.97 -20.91 27.22
N ASP A 241 -3.03 -20.50 28.47
CA ASP A 241 -2.67 -19.15 28.89
C ASP A 241 -1.15 -19.02 28.80
N THR A 242 -0.64 -18.15 27.92
CA THR A 242 0.81 -17.94 27.76
C THR A 242 1.12 -16.50 27.39
N GLY A 243 1.88 -15.83 28.25
CA GLY A 243 2.35 -14.44 28.11
C GLY A 243 3.32 -14.27 26.94
N PHE A 244 2.79 -14.25 25.72
CA PHE A 244 3.57 -13.93 24.53
C PHE A 244 3.76 -12.41 24.40
N GLN A 245 5.02 -12.01 24.34
CA GLN A 245 5.40 -10.63 24.07
C GLN A 245 5.21 -10.31 22.58
N ASP A 246 4.62 -9.16 22.28
CA ASP A 246 4.52 -8.67 20.92
C ASP A 246 5.93 -8.37 20.38
N GLN A 247 6.28 -9.00 19.26
CA GLN A 247 7.56 -8.81 18.58
C GLN A 247 7.43 -7.84 17.41
N GLU A 248 6.20 -7.50 17.03
CA GLU A 248 5.96 -6.55 15.96
C GLU A 248 6.14 -5.12 16.47
N HIS A 249 6.79 -4.31 15.66
CA HIS A 249 6.88 -2.88 15.84
C HIS A 249 6.36 -2.20 14.58
N LEU A 250 5.87 -0.98 14.75
CA LEU A 250 5.51 -0.12 13.62
C LEU A 250 6.77 0.60 13.13
N GLN A 251 7.11 0.37 11.87
CA GLN A 251 8.23 1.01 11.20
C GLN A 251 7.74 2.23 10.41
N LEU A 252 8.19 3.41 10.83
CA LEU A 252 7.93 4.68 10.15
C LEU A 252 9.01 4.93 9.09
N THR A 253 8.62 5.52 7.96
CA THR A 253 9.61 6.12 7.05
C THR A 253 10.19 7.39 7.66
N PHE A 254 11.32 7.85 7.16
CA PHE A 254 11.91 9.08 7.65
C PHE A 254 11.02 10.29 7.44
N GLU A 255 10.32 10.37 6.31
CA GLU A 255 9.40 11.46 6.00
C GLU A 255 8.18 11.45 6.92
N GLU A 256 7.62 10.26 7.19
CA GLU A 256 6.52 10.09 8.15
C GLU A 256 6.95 10.51 9.56
N ALA A 257 8.09 10.00 10.04
CA ALA A 257 8.58 10.29 11.38
C ALA A 257 8.97 11.76 11.56
N PHE A 258 9.63 12.35 10.57
CA PHE A 258 9.98 13.76 10.59
C PHE A 258 8.72 14.64 10.58
N PHE A 259 7.70 14.30 9.77
CA PHE A 259 6.43 15.03 9.80
C PHE A 259 5.70 14.92 11.15
N LEU A 260 5.63 13.73 11.72
CA LEU A 260 5.01 13.48 13.03
C LEU A 260 5.72 14.23 14.16
N SER A 261 7.04 14.35 14.08
CA SER A 261 7.85 15.04 15.09
C SER A 261 7.86 16.56 14.89
N TYR A 262 8.18 17.03 13.69
CA TYR A 262 8.34 18.46 13.38
C TYR A 262 7.01 19.20 13.19
N VAL A 263 6.09 18.67 12.37
CA VAL A 263 4.87 19.39 11.99
C VAL A 263 3.76 19.19 13.03
N LEU A 264 3.57 17.94 13.47
CA LEU A 264 2.48 17.60 14.38
C LEU A 264 2.88 17.63 15.85
N GLY A 265 4.17 17.49 16.18
CA GLY A 265 4.64 17.46 17.57
C GLY A 265 4.15 16.26 18.39
N VAL A 266 3.72 15.18 17.73
CA VAL A 266 3.13 14.00 18.39
C VAL A 266 4.12 12.85 18.59
N LEU A 267 5.36 13.01 18.13
CA LEU A 267 6.36 11.95 18.14
C LEU A 267 7.73 12.47 18.61
N ASN A 268 8.25 11.86 19.66
CA ASN A 268 9.62 12.05 20.12
C ASN A 268 10.47 10.85 19.67
N ILE A 269 11.55 11.13 18.96
CA ILE A 269 12.47 10.12 18.45
C ILE A 269 13.67 10.04 19.38
N TYR A 270 13.90 8.85 19.94
CA TYR A 270 14.96 8.56 20.87
C TYR A 270 16.12 7.84 20.17
N HIS A 271 17.33 8.20 20.55
CA HIS A 271 18.55 7.50 20.21
C HIS A 271 19.36 7.27 21.49
N HIS A 272 19.57 6.00 21.88
CA HIS A 272 20.22 5.62 23.15
C HIS A 272 19.71 6.45 24.36
N GLU A 273 18.39 6.51 24.55
CA GLU A 273 17.68 7.27 25.60
C GLU A 273 17.73 8.81 25.51
N THR A 274 18.42 9.38 24.52
CA THR A 274 18.40 10.84 24.26
C THR A 274 17.36 11.20 23.20
N ILE A 275 16.64 12.31 23.40
CA ILE A 275 15.70 12.82 22.40
C ILE A 275 16.49 13.56 21.33
N LEU A 276 16.29 13.19 20.07
CA LEU A 276 16.88 13.89 18.93
C LEU A 276 16.16 15.22 18.70
N SER A 277 16.91 16.32 18.63
CA SER A 277 16.37 17.63 18.25
C SER A 277 16.02 17.65 16.76
N THR A 278 15.14 18.57 16.34
CA THR A 278 14.77 18.69 14.92
C THR A 278 15.97 18.97 14.01
N PRO A 279 16.89 19.90 14.32
CA PRO A 279 18.11 20.12 13.52
C PRO A 279 19.01 18.88 13.43
N ASP A 280 19.17 18.13 14.52
CA ASP A 280 19.98 16.91 14.50
C ASP A 280 19.32 15.81 13.68
N LEU A 281 18.00 15.68 13.81
CA LEU A 281 17.20 14.69 13.09
C LEU A 281 17.25 14.92 11.58
N ILE A 282 17.08 16.16 11.10
CA ILE A 282 17.13 16.44 9.66
C ILE A 282 18.52 16.13 9.09
N ARG A 283 19.60 16.52 9.79
CA ARG A 283 20.97 16.22 9.34
C ARG A 283 21.24 14.72 9.32
N LEU A 284 20.83 13.99 10.36
CA LEU A 284 20.95 12.54 10.45
C LEU A 284 20.25 11.83 9.29
N VAL A 285 19.01 12.23 9.00
CA VAL A 285 18.20 11.61 7.94
C VAL A 285 18.74 11.98 6.56
N CYS A 286 19.09 13.24 6.31
CA CYS A 286 19.70 13.68 5.06
C CYS A 286 20.98 12.88 4.76
N ALA A 287 21.83 12.68 5.77
CA ALA A 287 23.05 11.91 5.62
C ALA A 287 22.79 10.42 5.31
N GLN A 288 21.77 9.81 5.92
CA GLN A 288 21.41 8.40 5.67
C GLN A 288 20.76 8.17 4.30
N SER A 289 20.06 9.17 3.77
CA SER A 289 19.37 9.06 2.49
C SER A 289 20.30 8.95 1.27
N ASN A 290 21.59 9.28 1.45
CA ASN A 290 22.62 9.25 0.40
C ASN A 290 23.35 7.90 0.28
N PHE A 291 22.66 6.79 0.57
CA PHE A 291 23.20 5.41 0.67
C PHE A 291 24.12 4.95 -0.49
N LEU A 292 24.08 5.58 -1.66
CA LEU A 292 24.86 5.19 -2.84
C LEU A 292 25.87 6.24 -3.35
N SER A 293 25.94 7.44 -2.76
CA SER A 293 26.70 8.57 -3.34
C SER A 293 27.96 8.98 -2.58
N SER A 294 28.27 8.38 -1.42
CA SER A 294 29.47 8.74 -0.68
C SER A 294 30.41 7.55 -0.53
N GLY A 295 31.56 7.61 -1.19
CA GLY A 295 32.73 6.78 -0.89
C GLY A 295 33.36 7.09 0.48
N SER A 296 32.75 7.98 1.28
CA SER A 296 33.06 8.17 2.69
C SER A 296 31.94 7.59 3.53
N SER A 297 32.18 6.38 4.05
CA SER A 297 31.41 5.78 5.12
C SER A 297 31.65 6.58 6.41
N SER A 298 31.11 7.79 6.51
CA SER A 298 30.93 8.41 7.81
C SER A 298 29.98 7.51 8.59
N SER A 299 30.53 6.82 9.59
CA SER A 299 29.74 5.97 10.46
C SER A 299 28.57 6.77 11.02
N THR A 300 27.38 6.18 11.08
CA THR A 300 26.20 6.79 11.70
C THR A 300 26.54 7.32 13.10
N ALA A 301 27.40 6.62 13.83
CA ALA A 301 27.96 7.04 15.12
C ALA A 301 28.72 8.37 15.07
N ALA A 302 29.54 8.63 14.04
CA ALA A 302 30.27 9.90 13.90
C ALA A 302 29.33 11.08 13.65
N LEU A 303 28.28 10.88 12.83
CA LEU A 303 27.26 11.90 12.56
C LEU A 303 26.38 12.19 13.78
N LEU A 304 26.10 11.17 14.59
CA LEU A 304 25.37 11.31 15.85
C LEU A 304 26.19 12.08 16.90
N ASN A 305 27.52 11.95 16.87
CA ASN A 305 28.40 12.65 17.79
C ASN A 305 28.69 14.10 17.38
N ASN A 306 28.68 14.42 16.08
CA ASN A 306 28.89 15.78 15.55
C ASN A 306 27.97 16.05 14.35
N PRO A 307 26.67 16.29 14.57
CA PRO A 307 25.70 16.51 13.48
C PRO A 307 26.01 17.76 12.66
N THR A 308 26.66 18.77 13.25
CA THR A 308 27.00 20.05 12.61
C THR A 308 28.02 19.93 11.46
N GLN A 309 28.71 18.80 11.31
CA GLN A 309 29.67 18.60 10.22
C GLN A 309 29.03 18.26 8.88
N TYR A 310 27.77 17.81 8.87
CA TYR A 310 27.10 17.42 7.63
C TYR A 310 26.32 18.59 7.05
N THR A 311 26.79 19.13 5.93
CA THR A 311 26.06 20.13 5.13
C THR A 311 24.93 19.47 4.33
N ILE A 312 23.73 20.02 4.44
CA ILE A 312 22.56 19.55 3.70
C ILE A 312 22.60 20.14 2.28
N GLU A 313 22.74 19.29 1.29
CA GLU A 313 22.58 19.69 -0.12
C GLU A 313 21.10 20.00 -0.43
N PRO A 314 20.78 21.09 -1.16
CA PRO A 314 19.39 21.45 -1.46
C PRO A 314 18.62 20.39 -2.26
N ASP A 315 19.29 19.61 -3.10
CA ASP A 315 18.70 18.52 -3.87
C ASP A 315 18.90 17.14 -3.22
N ASN A 316 19.18 17.11 -1.91
CA ASN A 316 19.26 15.87 -1.15
C ASN A 316 17.98 15.03 -1.32
N SER A 317 18.15 13.71 -1.48
CA SER A 317 17.07 12.76 -1.75
C SER A 317 15.96 12.81 -0.71
N PHE A 318 16.30 12.90 0.58
CA PHE A 318 15.32 13.06 1.65
C PHE A 318 14.59 14.39 1.56
N VAL A 319 15.30 15.51 1.33
CA VAL A 319 14.67 16.84 1.29
C VAL A 319 13.63 16.91 0.18
N LEU A 320 13.97 16.46 -1.03
CA LEU A 320 13.04 16.43 -2.16
C LEU A 320 11.80 15.57 -1.87
N LYS A 321 12.03 14.38 -1.28
CA LYS A 321 10.96 13.47 -0.86
C LYS A 321 10.07 14.09 0.21
N TYR A 322 10.67 14.72 1.21
CA TYR A 322 9.97 15.31 2.33
C TYR A 322 9.15 16.53 1.91
N VAL A 323 9.67 17.40 1.03
CA VAL A 323 8.90 18.54 0.48
C VAL A 323 7.62 18.06 -0.21
N VAL A 324 7.72 17.02 -1.03
CA VAL A 324 6.57 16.42 -1.72
C VAL A 324 5.63 15.72 -0.74
N PHE A 325 6.19 14.99 0.23
CA PHE A 325 5.42 14.34 1.29
C PHE A 325 4.62 15.37 2.11
N HIS A 326 5.28 16.43 2.57
CA HIS A 326 4.70 17.54 3.32
C HIS A 326 3.58 18.21 2.53
N HIS A 327 3.82 18.50 1.25
CA HIS A 327 2.82 19.09 0.34
C HIS A 327 1.53 18.25 0.29
N PHE A 328 1.63 16.95 -0.03
CA PHE A 328 0.44 16.12 -0.15
C PHE A 328 -0.22 15.77 1.19
N ARG A 329 0.55 15.63 2.29
CA ARG A 329 -0.05 15.48 3.63
C ARG A 329 -0.80 16.73 4.06
N SER A 330 -0.29 17.92 3.75
CA SER A 330 -0.96 19.20 4.03
C SER A 330 -2.26 19.37 3.23
N LEU A 331 -2.33 18.78 2.03
CA LEU A 331 -3.55 18.70 1.22
C LEU A 331 -4.54 17.61 1.69
N GLY A 332 -4.20 16.84 2.73
CA GLY A 332 -5.06 15.82 3.33
C GLY A 332 -4.95 14.43 2.70
N TRP A 333 -3.99 14.20 1.79
CA TRP A 333 -3.76 12.86 1.24
C TRP A 333 -3.07 11.94 2.25
N VAL A 334 -3.36 10.65 2.14
CA VAL A 334 -2.54 9.60 2.77
C VAL A 334 -1.45 9.19 1.79
N VAL A 335 -0.20 9.51 2.13
CA VAL A 335 0.98 9.29 1.29
C VAL A 335 1.66 7.99 1.72
N ARG A 336 1.96 7.09 0.78
CA ARG A 336 2.63 5.81 1.06
C ARG A 336 3.77 5.56 0.08
N PRO A 337 4.82 4.81 0.46
CA PRO A 337 5.90 4.44 -0.46
C PRO A 337 5.38 3.72 -1.70
N GLY A 338 5.87 4.14 -2.87
CA GLY A 338 5.41 3.67 -4.18
C GLY A 338 6.29 2.61 -4.84
N ILE A 339 7.31 2.09 -4.16
CA ILE A 339 8.35 1.22 -4.74
C ILE A 339 7.78 -0.01 -5.47
N LYS A 340 6.67 -0.56 -4.97
CA LYS A 340 5.96 -1.71 -5.58
C LYS A 340 5.42 -1.42 -6.99
N PHE A 341 5.28 -0.15 -7.33
CA PHE A 341 4.79 0.33 -8.62
C PHE A 341 5.82 1.21 -9.34
N ALA A 342 7.11 1.11 -8.98
CA ALA A 342 8.19 1.89 -9.59
C ALA A 342 7.94 3.42 -9.56
N CYS A 343 7.37 3.92 -8.46
CA CYS A 343 7.14 5.34 -8.23
C CYS A 343 7.58 5.71 -6.81
N ASP A 344 7.76 7.00 -6.51
CA ASP A 344 8.23 7.43 -5.19
C ASP A 344 7.13 7.27 -4.15
N TYR A 345 5.93 7.78 -4.47
CA TYR A 345 4.78 7.74 -3.58
C TYR A 345 3.49 7.32 -4.27
N LEU A 346 2.55 6.87 -3.45
CA LEU A 346 1.16 6.62 -3.78
C LEU A 346 0.27 7.52 -2.94
N LEU A 347 -0.74 8.11 -3.57
CA LEU A 347 -1.73 8.94 -2.88
C LEU A 347 -3.06 8.20 -2.74
N TYR A 348 -3.55 8.14 -1.51
CA TYR A 348 -4.87 7.64 -1.16
C TYR A 348 -5.71 8.78 -0.58
N LEU A 349 -6.96 8.92 -1.03
CA LEU A 349 -7.85 9.97 -0.54
C LEU A 349 -8.21 9.77 0.95
N ARG A 350 -8.59 8.54 1.31
CA ARG A 350 -8.97 8.18 2.70
C ARG A 350 -8.06 7.15 3.35
N GLY A 351 -7.18 6.52 2.57
CA GLY A 351 -6.24 5.50 3.01
C GLY A 351 -6.48 4.10 2.44
N PRO A 352 -5.52 3.17 2.61
CA PRO A 352 -5.52 1.86 1.97
C PRO A 352 -6.67 0.92 2.37
N ALA A 353 -7.28 1.14 3.55
CA ALA A 353 -8.41 0.35 4.02
C ALA A 353 -9.73 0.64 3.26
N PHE A 354 -9.84 1.80 2.61
CA PHE A 354 -11.07 2.26 1.96
C PHE A 354 -11.03 2.10 0.44
N THR A 355 -9.97 2.61 -0.20
CA THR A 355 -9.85 2.68 -1.66
C THR A 355 -8.43 2.36 -2.10
N HIS A 356 -8.26 2.00 -3.37
CA HIS A 356 -6.93 1.92 -3.97
C HIS A 356 -6.31 3.32 -4.11
N ALA A 357 -4.99 3.36 -4.25
CA ALA A 357 -4.28 4.61 -4.56
C ALA A 357 -4.74 5.16 -5.91
N GLU A 358 -5.01 6.45 -5.96
CA GLU A 358 -5.49 7.15 -7.16
C GLU A 358 -4.31 7.64 -8.02
N PHE A 359 -3.33 8.26 -7.37
CA PHE A 359 -2.14 8.81 -8.01
C PHE A 359 -0.87 8.06 -7.64
N ALA A 360 0.00 7.89 -8.63
CA ALA A 360 1.37 7.45 -8.47
C ALA A 360 2.29 8.65 -8.74
N ILE A 361 3.07 9.06 -7.74
CA ILE A 361 3.93 10.24 -7.80
C ILE A 361 5.33 9.84 -8.25
N MET A 362 5.86 10.61 -9.20
CA MET A 362 7.26 10.59 -9.57
C MET A 362 7.86 11.98 -9.34
N ILE A 363 8.85 12.06 -8.46
CA ILE A 363 9.52 13.30 -8.07
C ILE A 363 10.61 13.63 -9.10
N ILE A 364 10.63 14.89 -9.53
CA ILE A 364 11.58 15.40 -10.52
C ILE A 364 12.19 16.69 -9.96
N PRO A 365 13.49 16.74 -9.66
CA PRO A 365 14.13 18.01 -9.33
C PRO A 365 14.17 18.91 -10.56
N ALA A 366 13.92 20.20 -10.36
CA ALA A 366 13.97 21.23 -11.39
C ALA A 366 14.91 22.36 -10.93
N TYR A 367 15.88 22.70 -11.77
CA TYR A 367 16.92 23.69 -11.44
C TYR A 367 16.68 25.00 -12.20
N SER A 368 15.59 25.70 -11.85
CA SER A 368 15.18 26.94 -12.54
C SER A 368 15.88 28.21 -12.01
N ASP A 369 16.48 28.16 -10.81
CA ASP A 369 17.13 29.31 -10.20
C ASP A 369 18.43 29.72 -10.96
N PRO A 370 18.69 31.03 -11.16
CA PRO A 370 19.91 31.52 -11.80
C PRO A 370 21.21 30.95 -11.21
N TYR A 371 21.24 30.65 -9.91
CA TYR A 371 22.39 30.05 -9.22
C TYR A 371 22.91 28.77 -9.92
N TRP A 372 22.01 27.94 -10.43
CA TRP A 372 22.34 26.67 -11.08
C TRP A 372 22.93 26.86 -12.49
N SER A 373 22.59 27.97 -13.14
CA SER A 373 23.11 28.35 -14.47
C SER A 373 24.36 29.22 -14.43
N ALA A 374 24.77 29.68 -13.23
CA ALA A 374 25.85 30.65 -13.06
C ALA A 374 27.23 30.14 -13.53
N THR A 375 27.47 28.83 -13.48
CA THR A 375 28.73 28.20 -13.90
C THR A 375 28.45 27.06 -14.87
N SER A 376 29.26 26.93 -15.92
CA SER A 376 29.13 25.86 -16.92
C SER A 376 29.16 24.46 -16.29
N GLU A 377 30.00 24.25 -15.28
CA GLU A 377 30.09 22.99 -14.53
C GLU A 377 28.79 22.66 -13.78
N ARG A 378 28.20 23.64 -13.08
CA ARG A 378 26.93 23.49 -12.36
C ARG A 378 25.78 23.23 -13.32
N ALA A 379 25.73 23.96 -14.42
CA ALA A 379 24.72 23.75 -15.46
C ALA A 379 24.83 22.35 -16.07
N ALA A 380 26.03 21.84 -16.31
CA ALA A 380 26.25 20.48 -16.80
C ALA A 380 25.83 19.41 -15.77
N ALA A 381 26.15 19.62 -14.48
CA ALA A 381 25.75 18.72 -13.40
C ALA A 381 24.22 18.67 -13.23
N CYS A 382 23.54 19.83 -13.25
CA CYS A 382 22.08 19.92 -13.18
C CYS A 382 21.43 19.25 -14.39
N LYS A 383 21.94 19.51 -15.60
CA LYS A 383 21.47 18.87 -16.83
C LYS A 383 21.62 17.34 -16.77
N LYS A 384 22.67 16.82 -16.15
CA LYS A 384 22.84 15.38 -15.91
C LYS A 384 21.80 14.83 -14.93
N LYS A 385 21.47 15.58 -13.87
CA LYS A 385 20.44 15.19 -12.87
C LYS A 385 19.01 15.27 -13.43
N GLU A 386 18.75 16.20 -14.35
CA GLU A 386 17.45 16.35 -15.05
C GLU A 386 17.29 15.40 -16.24
N GLN A 387 18.40 14.88 -16.79
CA GLN A 387 18.37 14.00 -17.95
C GLN A 387 17.58 12.72 -17.65
N ARG A 388 16.43 12.61 -18.31
CA ARG A 388 15.62 11.40 -18.34
C ARG A 388 15.24 11.12 -19.78
N ASP A 389 15.39 9.87 -20.18
CA ASP A 389 15.09 9.45 -21.54
C ASP A 389 13.61 9.08 -21.72
N TRP A 390 13.18 9.02 -22.98
CA TRP A 390 11.82 8.59 -23.31
C TRP A 390 11.53 7.17 -22.82
N TRP A 391 12.55 6.29 -22.77
CA TRP A 391 12.41 4.93 -22.26
C TRP A 391 12.07 4.90 -20.76
N TRP A 392 12.69 5.74 -19.94
CA TRP A 392 12.32 5.93 -18.56
C TRP A 392 10.84 6.32 -18.44
N LEU A 393 10.39 7.35 -19.18
CA LEU A 393 9.00 7.80 -19.12
C LEU A 393 8.01 6.73 -19.60
N HIS A 394 8.32 6.03 -20.70
CA HIS A 394 7.48 4.94 -21.21
C HIS A 394 7.41 3.75 -20.26
N ARG A 395 8.52 3.37 -19.60
CA ARG A 395 8.54 2.31 -18.58
C ARG A 395 7.63 2.67 -17.41
N LEU A 396 7.74 3.88 -16.89
CA LEU A 396 6.86 4.36 -15.80
C LEU A 396 5.40 4.36 -16.21
N ASN A 397 5.09 4.96 -17.37
CA ASN A 397 3.72 5.04 -17.86
C ASN A 397 3.12 3.63 -18.10
N ARG A 398 3.91 2.69 -18.61
CA ARG A 398 3.47 1.29 -18.80
C ARG A 398 3.11 0.62 -17.48
N VAL A 399 3.93 0.78 -16.44
CA VAL A 399 3.63 0.21 -15.12
C VAL A 399 2.36 0.81 -14.56
N GLN A 400 2.22 2.14 -14.56
CA GLN A 400 1.04 2.81 -13.98
C GLN A 400 -0.25 2.49 -14.72
N THR A 401 -0.22 2.43 -16.05
CA THR A 401 -1.39 2.05 -16.86
C THR A 401 -1.82 0.62 -16.59
N GLN A 402 -0.88 -0.32 -16.37
CA GLN A 402 -1.19 -1.72 -16.03
C GLN A 402 -1.83 -1.86 -14.65
N VAL A 403 -1.45 -1.01 -13.68
CA VAL A 403 -2.02 -1.04 -12.32
C VAL A 403 -3.11 0.01 -12.10
N HIS A 404 -3.62 0.59 -13.18
CA HIS A 404 -4.70 1.57 -13.23
C HIS A 404 -4.50 2.77 -12.28
N LYS A 405 -3.28 3.33 -12.24
CA LYS A 405 -2.96 4.54 -11.48
C LYS A 405 -2.71 5.70 -12.41
N THR A 406 -3.11 6.90 -11.98
CA THR A 406 -2.79 8.11 -12.71
C THR A 406 -1.36 8.54 -12.34
N LEU A 407 -0.48 8.62 -13.33
CA LEU A 407 0.88 9.08 -13.13
C LEU A 407 0.89 10.60 -12.91
N LEU A 408 1.44 11.04 -11.79
CA LEU A 408 1.62 12.45 -11.43
C LEU A 408 3.13 12.75 -11.41
N LEU A 409 3.59 13.59 -12.32
CA LEU A 409 4.96 14.09 -12.31
C LEU A 409 5.00 15.32 -11.41
N VAL A 410 5.81 15.27 -10.37
CA VAL A 410 5.89 16.34 -9.37
C VAL A 410 7.26 16.97 -9.48
N TYR A 411 7.29 18.18 -10.04
CA TYR A 411 8.50 18.96 -10.19
C TYR A 411 8.75 19.75 -8.91
N VAL A 412 9.95 19.61 -8.36
CA VAL A 412 10.40 20.33 -7.16
C VAL A 412 11.46 21.33 -7.59
N GLU A 413 11.17 22.62 -7.50
CA GLU A 413 12.15 23.67 -7.74
C GLU A 413 13.17 23.68 -6.61
N VAL A 414 14.42 23.39 -6.97
CA VAL A 414 15.53 23.31 -6.02
C VAL A 414 16.11 24.72 -5.80
N PRO A 415 16.07 25.24 -4.56
CA PRO A 415 16.64 26.55 -4.25
C PRO A 415 18.17 26.50 -4.18
N PRO A 416 18.85 27.66 -4.18
CA PRO A 416 20.27 27.74 -3.87
C PRO A 416 20.61 27.13 -2.49
N PRO A 417 21.89 26.78 -2.23
CA PRO A 417 22.35 26.34 -0.91
C PRO A 417 21.94 27.31 0.19
N TRP A 418 21.31 26.76 1.22
CA TRP A 418 20.76 27.51 2.37
C TRP A 418 21.30 27.03 3.72
N ASP A 419 22.04 25.92 3.77
CA ASP A 419 22.63 25.40 5.00
C ASP A 419 24.05 25.96 5.20
N ASP A 420 24.17 26.91 6.13
CA ASP A 420 25.42 27.62 6.41
C ASP A 420 26.36 26.87 7.39
N ASN A 421 26.10 25.58 7.69
CA ASN A 421 26.88 24.76 8.64
C ASN A 421 26.96 25.33 10.07
N THR A 422 26.15 26.32 10.42
CA THR A 422 26.12 26.95 11.75
C THR A 422 25.43 26.07 12.81
N GLY A 423 24.98 24.87 12.44
CA GLY A 423 24.30 23.91 13.31
C GLY A 423 22.83 24.24 13.58
N ASN A 424 22.43 25.50 13.51
CA ASN A 424 21.05 25.92 13.69
C ASN A 424 20.33 26.04 12.34
N VAL A 425 19.58 25.00 11.96
CA VAL A 425 18.79 24.98 10.73
C VAL A 425 17.35 25.36 11.05
N ASP A 426 16.88 26.50 10.54
CA ASP A 426 15.45 26.77 10.49
C ASP A 426 14.84 26.00 9.31
N VAL A 427 14.28 24.83 9.63
CA VAL A 427 13.62 23.96 8.66
C VAL A 427 12.41 24.66 8.02
N GLY A 428 11.73 25.54 8.74
CA GLY A 428 10.54 26.22 8.23
C GLY A 428 10.89 27.19 7.11
N ASP A 429 11.97 27.95 7.30
CA ASP A 429 12.46 28.86 6.27
C ASP A 429 13.10 28.12 5.10
N ALA A 430 13.82 27.02 5.35
CA ALA A 430 14.33 26.16 4.29
C ALA A 430 13.20 25.62 3.40
N LEU A 431 12.12 25.09 3.98
CA LEU A 431 10.99 24.53 3.22
C LEU A 431 10.25 25.57 2.38
N LYS A 432 10.15 26.83 2.84
CA LYS A 432 9.51 27.93 2.08
C LYS A 432 10.24 28.25 0.78
N MET A 433 11.53 27.94 0.68
CA MET A 433 12.32 28.20 -0.52
C MET A 433 12.01 27.20 -1.64
N TYR A 434 11.48 26.02 -1.32
CA TYR A 434 11.10 25.02 -2.31
C TYR A 434 9.72 25.31 -2.89
N ARG A 435 9.54 25.02 -4.18
CA ARG A 435 8.24 25.12 -4.86
C ARG A 435 7.89 23.80 -5.53
N VAL A 436 6.64 23.38 -5.39
CA VAL A 436 6.14 22.13 -5.94
C VAL A 436 5.18 22.43 -7.08
N ARG A 437 5.42 21.83 -8.25
CA ARG A 437 4.55 21.89 -9.43
C ARG A 437 4.07 20.49 -9.80
N GLU A 438 2.77 20.32 -9.87
CA GLU A 438 2.12 19.05 -10.17
C GLU A 438 1.73 18.99 -11.65
N PHE A 439 2.07 17.89 -12.33
CA PHE A 439 1.68 17.64 -13.71
C PHE A 439 1.07 16.25 -13.87
N VAL A 440 -0.22 16.20 -14.21
CA VAL A 440 -0.92 14.94 -14.45
C VAL A 440 -0.56 14.41 -15.83
N TRP A 441 0.14 13.29 -15.88
CA TRP A 441 0.44 12.62 -17.13
C TRP A 441 -0.74 11.75 -17.56
N ARG A 442 -1.41 12.16 -18.64
CA ARG A 442 -2.50 11.39 -19.25
C ARG A 442 -2.09 10.93 -20.63
N ARG A 443 -2.60 9.76 -21.05
CA ARG A 443 -2.44 9.29 -22.43
C ARG A 443 -2.98 10.35 -23.37
N TRP A 444 -2.14 10.79 -24.31
CA TRP A 444 -2.59 11.68 -25.36
C TRP A 444 -3.65 10.98 -26.21
N SER A 445 -4.83 11.59 -26.31
CA SER A 445 -5.93 11.09 -27.12
C SER A 445 -6.29 12.17 -28.15
N PRO A 446 -6.15 11.89 -29.46
CA PRO A 446 -6.47 12.86 -30.51
C PRO A 446 -7.86 13.47 -30.38
N ASN A 447 -8.84 12.71 -29.89
CA ASN A 447 -10.24 13.15 -29.77
C ASN A 447 -10.51 14.06 -28.56
N ARG A 448 -9.64 14.04 -27.53
CA ARG A 448 -9.80 14.85 -26.31
C ARG A 448 -8.83 16.01 -26.20
N ASN A 449 -7.70 15.93 -26.90
CA ASN A 449 -6.58 16.86 -26.77
C ASN A 449 -6.30 17.63 -28.08
N ARG A 450 -7.31 17.75 -28.95
CA ARG A 450 -7.24 18.55 -30.18
C ARG A 450 -7.70 19.98 -29.93
#